data_AF-A0A419DWU5-F1
#
_entry.id   AF-A0A419DWU5-F1
#
_cell.length_a   1.000
_cell.length_b   1.000
_cell.length_c   1.000
_cell.angle_alpha   90.00
_cell.angle_beta   90.00
_cell.angle_gamma   90.00
#
_symmetry.space_group_name_H-M   'P 1'
#
loop_
_entity.id
_entity.type
_entity.pdbx_description
1 polymer ?
#
loop_
_entity_poly.entity_id
_entity_poly.type
_entity_poly.pdbx_seq_one_letter_code
_entity_poly.pdbx_strand_id
1 'polypeptide(L)'
;MGYTHYWYREREIDQKDFVNIVDDFRKVLPKMQEAGVILANGHGEGQPVINYDRVWFNGLSKCGHPKNEAITIPWPTKNAGGIANPFIEDAQKGHWFAGAEIEKRVCDGDCSYETFLFDRILNLSDYSEPKNGRYFDCTKTAFRPYDLAVITFLIIAKHYLKDKIKVVSDGEDCHWFDGKILCQMELGYGFSFIMGKELLEADKIA
;
A
#
# COMPACT_ATOMS: atom_id res chain seq x y z
N MET A 1 4.30 2.37 -15.56
CA MET A 1 4.67 0.96 -15.33
C MET A 1 5.33 0.86 -13.96
N GLY A 2 4.80 0.05 -13.05
CA GLY A 2 5.38 -0.19 -11.73
C GLY A 2 4.33 -0.67 -10.73
N TYR A 3 4.78 -1.28 -9.64
CA TYR A 3 3.91 -1.90 -8.64
C TYR A 3 3.02 -0.85 -7.95
N THR A 4 1.73 -0.85 -8.26
CA THR A 4 0.76 0.19 -7.90
C THR A 4 -0.48 -0.40 -7.24
N HIS A 5 -0.99 0.30 -6.23
CA HIS A 5 -2.28 0.00 -5.61
C HIS A 5 -3.27 1.09 -5.94
N TYR A 6 -4.50 0.69 -6.20
CA TYR A 6 -5.58 1.60 -6.59
C TYR A 6 -6.78 1.36 -5.70
N TRP A 7 -7.50 2.43 -5.42
CA TRP A 7 -8.78 2.32 -4.74
C TRP A 7 -9.83 3.27 -5.32
N TYR A 8 -11.08 2.87 -5.15
CA TYR A 8 -12.24 3.62 -5.56
C TYR A 8 -13.16 3.74 -4.36
N ARG A 9 -13.50 4.96 -3.93
CA ARG A 9 -14.34 5.18 -2.75
C ARG A 9 -15.31 6.33 -2.91
N GLU A 10 -16.32 6.37 -2.04
CA GLU A 10 -17.18 7.55 -1.86
C GLU A 10 -16.34 8.77 -1.43
N ARG A 11 -16.83 9.98 -1.73
CA ARG A 11 -16.12 11.24 -1.42
C ARG A 11 -15.81 11.39 0.06
N GLU A 12 -16.76 11.05 0.91
CA GLU A 12 -16.67 11.16 2.36
C GLU A 12 -16.80 9.77 2.97
N ILE A 13 -15.91 9.49 3.92
CA ILE A 13 -16.03 8.36 4.82
C ILE A 13 -16.66 8.85 6.12
N ASP A 14 -17.62 8.09 6.63
CA ASP A 14 -18.23 8.33 7.94
C ASP A 14 -17.15 8.46 9.02
N GLN A 15 -17.30 9.45 9.91
CA GLN A 15 -16.29 9.74 10.93
C GLN A 15 -15.99 8.53 11.81
N LYS A 16 -17.00 7.74 12.17
CA LYS A 16 -16.83 6.55 13.00
C LYS A 16 -16.03 5.49 12.26
N ASP A 17 -16.35 5.23 10.99
CA ASP A 17 -15.61 4.28 10.18
C ASP A 17 -14.15 4.73 10.01
N PHE A 18 -13.88 6.02 9.77
CA PHE A 18 -12.53 6.54 9.64
C PHE A 18 -11.72 6.45 10.94
N VAL A 19 -12.34 6.76 12.08
CA VAL A 19 -11.71 6.60 13.41
C VAL A 19 -11.29 5.15 13.62
N ASN A 20 -12.19 4.19 13.33
CA ASN A 20 -11.86 2.77 13.50
C ASN A 20 -10.72 2.33 12.58
N ILE A 21 -10.70 2.80 11.32
CA ILE A 21 -9.61 2.53 10.37
C ILE A 21 -8.28 3.03 10.92
N VAL A 22 -8.25 4.27 11.40
CA VAL A 22 -7.03 4.92 11.91
C VAL A 22 -6.56 4.25 13.21
N ASP A 23 -7.47 3.92 14.12
CA ASP A 23 -7.12 3.27 15.38
C ASP A 23 -6.59 1.86 15.16
N ASP A 24 -7.17 1.08 14.25
CA ASP A 24 -6.64 -0.24 13.90
C ASP A 24 -5.31 -0.14 13.15
N PHE A 25 -5.15 0.86 12.27
CA PHE A 25 -3.86 1.09 11.62
C PHE A 25 -2.77 1.44 12.65
N ARG A 26 -3.08 2.25 13.67
CA ARG A 26 -2.13 2.56 14.75
C ARG A 26 -1.70 1.33 15.55
N LYS A 27 -2.59 0.35 15.75
CA LYS A 27 -2.25 -0.90 16.47
C LYS A 27 -1.21 -1.73 15.72
N VAL A 28 -1.20 -1.72 14.38
CA VAL A 28 -0.27 -2.51 13.56
C VAL A 28 1.08 -1.82 13.31
N LEU A 29 1.17 -0.49 13.47
CA LEU A 29 2.42 0.26 13.22
C LEU A 29 3.64 -0.27 14.00
N PRO A 30 3.56 -0.60 15.31
CA PRO A 30 4.72 -1.11 16.04
C PRO A 30 5.32 -2.36 15.42
N LYS A 31 4.49 -3.27 14.89
CA LYS A 31 4.95 -4.50 14.22
C LYS A 31 5.62 -4.24 12.89
N MET A 32 5.15 -3.25 12.14
CA MET A 32 5.83 -2.82 10.92
C MET A 32 7.20 -2.21 11.24
N GLN A 33 7.29 -1.43 12.32
CA GLN A 33 8.55 -0.85 12.77
C GLN A 33 9.53 -1.93 13.25
N GLU A 34 9.07 -2.93 13.99
CA GLU A 34 9.86 -4.12 14.35
C GLU A 34 10.40 -4.86 13.11
N ALA A 35 9.61 -4.90 12.03
CA ALA A 35 10.02 -5.48 10.74
C ALA A 35 10.94 -4.56 9.89
N GLY A 36 11.31 -3.38 10.39
CA GLY A 36 12.20 -2.43 9.71
C GLY A 36 11.50 -1.43 8.78
N VAL A 37 10.17 -1.31 8.83
CA VAL A 37 9.44 -0.26 8.10
C VAL A 37 9.51 1.04 8.90
N ILE A 38 10.17 2.03 8.33
CA ILE A 38 10.18 3.41 8.86
C ILE A 38 9.31 4.27 7.96
N LEU A 39 8.23 4.80 8.51
CA LEU A 39 7.35 5.74 7.83
C LEU A 39 7.80 7.18 8.10
N ALA A 40 7.68 7.99 7.07
CA ALA A 40 7.85 9.43 7.11
C ALA A 40 6.56 10.12 6.66
N ASN A 41 6.53 11.45 6.63
CA ASN A 41 5.42 12.19 6.02
C ASN A 41 5.31 11.87 4.52
N GLY A 42 4.28 12.37 3.84
CA GLY A 42 4.11 12.04 2.42
C GLY A 42 5.21 12.51 1.48
N HIS A 43 6.06 13.44 1.91
CA HIS A 43 7.28 13.87 1.18
C HIS A 43 8.51 13.01 1.50
N GLY A 44 8.35 11.98 2.33
CA GLY A 44 9.45 11.11 2.74
C GLY A 44 10.37 11.73 3.80
N GLU A 45 9.90 12.73 4.55
CA GLU A 45 10.66 13.41 5.60
C GLU A 45 9.89 13.43 6.93
N GLY A 46 10.58 13.60 8.06
CA GLY A 46 9.93 13.77 9.36
C GLY A 46 9.00 12.61 9.77
N GLN A 47 7.86 12.93 10.36
CA GLN A 47 6.90 11.95 10.91
C GLN A 47 5.65 11.82 10.03
N PRO A 48 5.05 10.62 9.92
CA PRO A 48 3.80 10.43 9.18
C PRO A 48 2.65 11.21 9.81
N VAL A 49 1.69 11.64 9.00
CA VAL A 49 0.44 12.23 9.50
C VAL A 49 -0.60 11.12 9.57
N ILE A 50 -0.97 10.73 10.79
CA ILE A 50 -1.95 9.69 11.07
C ILE A 50 -2.94 10.23 12.10
N ASN A 51 -4.02 10.84 11.62
CA ASN A 51 -5.06 11.43 12.44
C ASN A 51 -6.45 11.09 11.88
N TYR A 52 -7.51 11.63 12.51
CA TYR A 52 -8.89 11.30 12.16
C TYR A 52 -9.48 12.07 10.97
N ASP A 53 -8.65 12.85 10.28
CA ASP A 53 -9.00 13.55 9.04
C ASP A 53 -8.19 13.06 7.84
N ARG A 54 -6.96 12.58 8.07
CA ARG A 54 -6.00 12.21 7.04
C ARG A 54 -5.01 11.15 7.53
N VAL A 55 -4.73 10.20 6.66
CA VAL A 55 -3.52 9.37 6.69
C VAL A 55 -2.64 9.74 5.51
N TRP A 56 -1.42 10.19 5.80
CA TRP A 56 -0.49 10.70 4.79
C TRP A 56 0.94 10.37 5.18
N PHE A 57 1.55 9.47 4.41
CA PHE A 57 2.87 8.94 4.67
C PHE A 57 3.59 8.50 3.41
N ASN A 58 4.89 8.25 3.55
CA ASN A 58 5.76 7.63 2.55
C ASN A 58 6.86 6.86 3.30
N GLY A 59 7.74 6.16 2.60
CA GLY A 59 9.00 5.72 3.18
C GLY A 59 9.96 6.90 3.40
N LEU A 60 11.00 6.71 4.22
CA LEU A 60 12.00 7.74 4.47
C LEU A 60 12.91 7.94 3.24
N SER A 61 12.97 9.15 2.68
CA SER A 61 13.75 9.41 1.46
C SER A 61 15.26 9.33 1.72
N LYS A 62 15.70 9.91 2.85
CA LYS A 62 17.07 9.82 3.35
C LYS A 62 17.21 8.65 4.32
N CYS A 63 16.98 7.43 3.83
CA CYS A 63 16.96 6.23 4.67
C CYS A 63 18.33 5.75 5.16
N GLY A 64 19.42 6.15 4.50
CA GLY A 64 20.78 5.71 4.84
C GLY A 64 21.14 4.31 4.33
N HIS A 65 20.25 3.64 3.60
CA HIS A 65 20.57 2.37 2.93
C HIS A 65 21.53 2.57 1.76
N PRO A 66 22.33 1.54 1.40
CA PRO A 66 23.21 1.61 0.26
C PRO A 66 22.45 1.93 -1.03
N LYS A 67 23.05 2.77 -1.89
CA LYS A 67 22.49 3.02 -3.21
C LYS A 67 22.55 1.75 -4.05
N ASN A 68 21.46 1.44 -4.74
CA ASN A 68 21.39 0.31 -5.66
C ASN A 68 20.53 0.64 -6.88
N GLU A 69 21.16 1.17 -7.93
CA GLU A 69 20.49 1.59 -9.16
C GLU A 69 19.80 0.45 -9.92
N ALA A 70 20.17 -0.82 -9.64
CA ALA A 70 19.48 -1.96 -10.23
C ALA A 70 18.02 -2.09 -9.76
N ILE A 71 17.68 -1.53 -8.60
CA ILE A 71 16.36 -1.64 -7.94
C ILE A 71 15.53 -0.36 -8.17
N THR A 72 15.78 0.40 -9.24
CA THR A 72 15.03 1.64 -9.52
C THR A 72 13.56 1.38 -9.83
N ILE A 73 13.27 0.36 -10.65
CA ILE A 73 11.90 -0.03 -11.06
C ILE A 73 11.70 -1.53 -10.79
N PRO A 74 11.60 -1.93 -9.51
CA PRO A 74 11.50 -3.32 -9.15
C PRO A 74 10.09 -3.86 -9.41
N TRP A 75 10.01 -5.16 -9.68
CA TRP A 75 8.78 -5.92 -9.75
C TRP A 75 8.86 -7.15 -8.83
N PRO A 76 7.84 -7.41 -7.99
CA PRO A 76 7.88 -8.58 -7.11
C PRO A 76 7.70 -9.88 -7.90
N THR A 77 8.53 -10.89 -7.61
CA THR A 77 8.29 -12.27 -8.07
C THR A 77 6.99 -12.81 -7.47
N LYS A 78 6.48 -13.93 -8.00
CA LYS A 78 5.28 -14.61 -7.45
C LYS A 78 5.41 -14.97 -5.96
N ASN A 79 6.62 -15.22 -5.46
CA ASN A 79 6.87 -15.61 -4.08
C ASN A 79 7.35 -14.45 -3.21
N ALA A 80 7.28 -13.21 -3.72
CA ALA A 80 7.83 -12.07 -3.02
C ALA A 80 7.06 -11.76 -1.74
N GLY A 81 7.79 -11.51 -0.66
CA GLY A 81 7.24 -11.23 0.66
C GLY A 81 8.32 -10.81 1.66
N GLY A 82 7.90 -10.23 2.78
CA GLY A 82 8.80 -9.67 3.79
C GLY A 82 9.55 -8.43 3.32
N ILE A 83 10.56 -8.06 4.11
CA ILE A 83 11.39 -6.86 3.93
C ILE A 83 12.85 -7.32 3.96
N ALA A 84 13.63 -6.93 2.95
CA ALA A 84 15.05 -7.25 2.91
C ALA A 84 15.82 -6.39 3.90
N ASN A 85 16.85 -6.95 4.54
CA ASN A 85 17.89 -6.15 5.15
C ASN A 85 18.88 -5.67 4.05
N PRO A 86 18.87 -4.38 3.67
CA PRO A 86 19.61 -3.90 2.50
C PRO A 86 21.14 -3.86 2.71
N PHE A 87 21.64 -4.14 3.92
CA PHE A 87 23.07 -4.20 4.20
C PHE A 87 23.68 -5.58 3.95
N ILE A 88 22.86 -6.64 3.95
CA ILE A 88 23.36 -8.02 3.91
C ILE A 88 22.56 -8.95 2.99
N GLU A 89 21.35 -8.56 2.56
CA GLU A 89 20.51 -9.36 1.67
C GLU A 89 20.42 -8.73 0.28
N ASP A 90 20.69 -9.55 -0.74
CA ASP A 90 20.35 -9.23 -2.12
C ASP A 90 18.93 -9.74 -2.43
N ALA A 91 18.01 -8.79 -2.57
CA ALA A 91 16.61 -9.07 -2.88
C ALA A 91 16.37 -9.32 -4.38
N GLN A 92 17.31 -8.96 -5.25
CA GLN A 92 17.18 -9.12 -6.69
C GLN A 92 17.36 -10.60 -7.08
N LYS A 93 16.41 -11.12 -7.86
CA LYS A 93 16.44 -12.50 -8.38
C LYS A 93 16.52 -12.59 -9.89
N GLY A 94 16.25 -11.50 -10.57
CA GLY A 94 16.27 -11.46 -12.01
C GLY A 94 15.99 -10.07 -12.54
N HIS A 95 15.50 -10.05 -13.77
CA HIS A 95 15.12 -8.85 -14.47
C HIS A 95 13.78 -9.09 -15.16
N TRP A 96 12.97 -8.04 -15.20
CA TRP A 96 11.82 -7.95 -16.08
C TRP A 96 12.11 -6.87 -17.12
N PHE A 97 11.22 -6.67 -18.10
CA PHE A 97 11.55 -5.84 -19.26
C PHE A 97 11.89 -4.37 -18.93
N ALA A 98 11.53 -3.87 -17.76
CA ALA A 98 11.76 -2.49 -17.34
C ALA A 98 12.65 -2.32 -16.10
N GLY A 99 13.17 -3.41 -15.48
CA GLY A 99 13.97 -3.29 -14.26
C GLY A 99 14.30 -4.62 -13.58
N ALA A 100 14.50 -4.59 -12.26
CA ALA A 100 14.81 -5.77 -11.45
C ALA A 100 13.56 -6.54 -11.05
N GLU A 101 13.67 -7.87 -10.97
CA GLU A 101 12.68 -8.72 -10.30
C GLU A 101 13.18 -9.03 -8.89
N ILE A 102 12.33 -8.86 -7.86
CA ILE A 102 12.73 -8.92 -6.44
C ILE A 102 11.84 -9.87 -5.62
N GLU A 103 12.43 -10.51 -4.59
CA GLU A 103 11.72 -11.44 -3.70
C GLU A 103 11.31 -10.84 -2.35
N LYS A 104 11.82 -9.67 -1.99
CA LYS A 104 11.51 -8.99 -0.72
C LYS A 104 11.37 -7.51 -0.95
N ARG A 105 10.59 -6.81 -0.14
CA ARG A 105 10.50 -5.35 -0.21
C ARG A 105 11.87 -4.74 0.08
N VAL A 106 12.33 -3.86 -0.80
CA VAL A 106 13.67 -3.27 -0.75
C VAL A 106 13.67 -1.91 -1.45
N CYS A 107 14.60 -1.03 -1.09
CA CYS A 107 14.80 0.25 -1.74
C CYS A 107 16.14 0.30 -2.50
N ASP A 108 16.29 1.30 -3.36
CA ASP A 108 17.53 1.65 -4.08
C ASP A 108 18.43 2.66 -3.33
N GLY A 109 18.21 2.86 -2.03
CA GLY A 109 18.82 3.93 -1.23
C GLY A 109 17.85 5.06 -0.87
N ASP A 110 16.62 5.01 -1.40
CA ASP A 110 15.51 5.89 -1.04
C ASP A 110 14.29 5.03 -0.65
N CYS A 111 13.86 4.98 0.62
CA CYS A 111 12.69 4.14 0.96
C CYS A 111 11.37 4.72 0.47
N SER A 112 11.35 5.98 0.02
CA SER A 112 10.17 6.68 -0.48
C SER A 112 9.91 6.37 -1.95
N TYR A 113 8.67 6.57 -2.40
CA TYR A 113 8.31 6.57 -3.81
C TYR A 113 7.18 7.56 -4.08
N GLU A 114 5.99 7.12 -4.50
CA GLU A 114 4.83 8.02 -4.53
C GLU A 114 4.20 8.13 -3.13
N THR A 115 3.69 9.31 -2.83
CA THR A 115 3.00 9.60 -1.58
C THR A 115 1.76 8.72 -1.41
N PHE A 116 1.61 8.08 -0.25
CA PHE A 116 0.31 7.54 0.16
C PHE A 116 -0.51 8.65 0.82
N LEU A 117 -1.68 8.95 0.26
CA LEU A 117 -2.64 9.91 0.81
C LEU A 117 -4.01 9.24 0.89
N PHE A 118 -4.62 9.29 2.06
CA PHE A 118 -5.97 8.81 2.29
C PHE A 118 -6.69 9.76 3.24
N ASP A 119 -7.36 10.76 2.67
CA ASP A 119 -8.21 11.69 3.42
C ASP A 119 -9.50 11.02 3.84
N ARG A 120 -10.16 11.53 4.88
CA ARG A 120 -11.55 11.14 5.21
C ARG A 120 -12.52 11.73 4.20
N ILE A 121 -12.39 13.03 3.93
CA ILE A 121 -13.14 13.77 2.91
C ILE A 121 -12.18 14.15 1.79
N LEU A 122 -12.45 13.70 0.56
CA LEU A 122 -11.61 14.04 -0.59
C LEU A 122 -11.66 15.54 -0.89
N ASN A 123 -10.48 16.15 -1.02
CA ASN A 123 -10.31 17.47 -1.60
C ASN A 123 -10.18 17.34 -3.13
N LEU A 124 -11.32 17.40 -3.79
CA LEU A 124 -11.45 17.18 -5.22
C LEU A 124 -11.16 18.48 -5.98
N SER A 125 -10.47 18.37 -7.11
CA SER A 125 -10.42 19.46 -8.08
C SER A 125 -11.73 19.55 -8.86
N ASP A 126 -11.99 20.68 -9.51
CA ASP A 126 -13.20 20.91 -10.32
C ASP A 126 -13.35 19.91 -11.48
N TYR A 127 -12.27 19.22 -11.86
CA TYR A 127 -12.24 18.22 -12.95
C TYR A 127 -12.32 16.76 -12.46
N SER A 128 -12.48 16.55 -11.15
CA SER A 128 -12.54 15.20 -10.58
C SER A 128 -13.95 14.64 -10.73
N GLU A 129 -14.16 13.80 -11.74
CA GLU A 129 -15.44 13.13 -11.95
C GLU A 129 -15.45 11.71 -11.33
N PRO A 130 -16.46 11.36 -10.53
CA PRO A 130 -16.57 10.02 -9.99
C PRO A 130 -16.96 9.02 -11.10
N LYS A 131 -16.35 7.83 -11.07
CA LYS A 131 -16.77 6.70 -11.90
C LYS A 131 -17.69 5.80 -11.07
N ASN A 132 -18.93 5.62 -11.50
CA ASN A 132 -19.95 4.84 -10.78
C ASN A 132 -20.11 5.27 -9.30
N GLY A 133 -20.13 6.59 -9.06
CA GLY A 133 -20.27 7.15 -7.71
C GLY A 133 -19.03 7.08 -6.83
N ARG A 134 -17.89 6.57 -7.35
CA ARG A 134 -16.63 6.46 -6.61
C ARG A 134 -15.51 7.24 -7.28
N TYR A 135 -14.67 7.86 -6.46
CA TYR A 135 -13.48 8.58 -6.89
C TYR A 135 -12.27 7.66 -6.89
N PHE A 136 -11.48 7.77 -7.96
CA PHE A 136 -10.25 7.03 -8.15
C PHE A 136 -9.10 7.70 -7.42
N ASP A 137 -8.25 6.89 -6.79
CA ASP A 137 -6.96 7.31 -6.27
C ASP A 137 -5.99 6.12 -6.29
N CYS A 138 -4.69 6.38 -6.25
CA CYS A 138 -3.68 5.35 -6.32
C CYS A 138 -2.35 5.77 -5.68
N THR A 139 -1.52 4.77 -5.41
CA THR A 139 -0.12 5.00 -5.00
C THR A 139 0.74 3.91 -5.59
N LYS A 140 1.74 4.32 -6.37
CA LYS A 140 2.83 3.43 -6.76
C LYS A 140 3.80 3.33 -5.61
N THR A 141 4.08 2.11 -5.16
CA THR A 141 5.01 1.88 -4.05
C THR A 141 6.32 1.31 -4.52
N ALA A 142 6.37 0.79 -5.75
CA ALA A 142 7.52 0.06 -6.28
C ALA A 142 7.99 -1.05 -5.33
N PHE A 143 7.06 -1.67 -4.58
CA PHE A 143 7.35 -2.72 -3.60
C PHE A 143 8.46 -2.33 -2.60
N ARG A 144 8.59 -1.03 -2.30
CA ARG A 144 9.53 -0.51 -1.30
C ARG A 144 9.06 -0.84 0.11
N PRO A 145 9.90 -0.73 1.17
CA PRO A 145 9.52 -1.18 2.50
C PRO A 145 8.21 -0.61 3.04
N TYR A 146 7.88 0.66 2.76
CA TYR A 146 6.62 1.29 3.20
C TYR A 146 5.37 0.72 2.50
N ASP A 147 5.52 -0.05 1.42
CA ASP A 147 4.43 -0.77 0.76
C ASP A 147 3.65 -1.64 1.76
N LEU A 148 4.35 -2.26 2.72
CA LEU A 148 3.70 -3.05 3.77
C LEU A 148 2.65 -2.22 4.54
N ALA A 149 2.95 -0.95 4.83
CA ALA A 149 2.01 -0.06 5.48
C ALA A 149 0.84 0.31 4.56
N VAL A 150 1.10 0.52 3.26
CA VAL A 150 0.06 0.81 2.25
C VAL A 150 -0.93 -0.35 2.14
N ILE A 151 -0.45 -1.58 1.90
CA ILE A 151 -1.35 -2.74 1.75
C ILE A 151 -2.13 -3.01 3.03
N THR A 152 -1.49 -2.86 4.19
CA THR A 152 -2.13 -3.11 5.49
C THR A 152 -3.22 -2.08 5.75
N PHE A 153 -2.95 -0.80 5.48
CA PHE A 153 -3.96 0.25 5.59
C PHE A 153 -5.16 -0.02 4.67
N LEU A 154 -4.93 -0.40 3.42
CA LEU A 154 -5.99 -0.69 2.46
C LEU A 154 -6.82 -1.94 2.85
N ILE A 155 -6.21 -2.95 3.46
CA ILE A 155 -6.93 -4.11 4.04
C ILE A 155 -7.86 -3.65 5.17
N ILE A 156 -7.36 -2.82 6.09
CA ILE A 156 -8.15 -2.26 7.21
C ILE A 156 -9.29 -1.37 6.68
N ALA A 157 -9.00 -0.48 5.72
CA ALA A 157 -10.01 0.35 5.08
C ALA A 157 -11.09 -0.51 4.41
N LYS A 158 -10.72 -1.58 3.70
CA LYS A 158 -11.67 -2.51 3.09
C LYS A 158 -12.54 -3.23 4.11
N HIS A 159 -12.01 -3.57 5.29
CA HIS A 159 -12.78 -4.20 6.37
C HIS A 159 -13.94 -3.31 6.85
N TYR A 160 -13.66 -2.05 7.15
CA TYR A 160 -14.67 -1.13 7.68
C TYR A 160 -15.62 -0.61 6.59
N LEU A 161 -15.08 -0.22 5.44
CA LEU A 161 -15.87 0.39 4.37
C LEU A 161 -16.61 -0.63 3.52
N LYS A 162 -16.24 -1.91 3.57
CA LYS A 162 -16.90 -3.01 2.84
C LYS A 162 -17.05 -2.68 1.35
N ASP A 163 -18.26 -2.56 0.85
CA ASP A 163 -18.60 -2.23 -0.52
C ASP A 163 -18.42 -0.74 -0.85
N LYS A 164 -18.30 0.16 0.13
CA LYS A 164 -18.02 1.58 -0.12
C LYS A 164 -16.60 1.86 -0.63
N ILE A 165 -15.70 0.87 -0.57
CA ILE A 165 -14.37 0.92 -1.17
C ILE A 165 -14.10 -0.30 -2.06
N LYS A 166 -13.54 -0.08 -3.24
CA LYS A 166 -12.94 -1.12 -4.08
C LYS A 166 -11.43 -0.95 -4.04
N VAL A 167 -10.69 -2.04 -3.80
CA VAL A 167 -9.22 -2.05 -3.78
C VAL A 167 -8.73 -3.04 -4.83
N VAL A 168 -7.79 -2.60 -5.67
CA VAL A 168 -7.14 -3.39 -6.72
C VAL A 168 -5.65 -3.07 -6.77
N SER A 169 -4.85 -3.94 -7.38
CA SER A 169 -3.40 -3.75 -7.53
C SER A 169 -2.95 -4.26 -8.90
N ASP A 170 -1.80 -3.76 -9.36
CA ASP A 170 -1.08 -4.40 -10.47
C ASP A 170 -0.40 -5.72 -10.04
N GLY A 171 -0.27 -5.96 -8.73
CA GLY A 171 0.29 -7.17 -8.15
C GLY A 171 -0.68 -8.35 -8.04
N GLU A 172 -0.16 -9.46 -7.51
CA GLU A 172 -0.92 -10.68 -7.21
C GLU A 172 -1.35 -10.72 -5.73
N ASP A 173 -2.31 -11.60 -5.41
CA ASP A 173 -2.82 -11.79 -4.05
C ASP A 173 -1.73 -12.22 -3.05
N CYS A 174 -0.74 -12.99 -3.51
CA CYS A 174 0.41 -13.42 -2.71
C CYS A 174 1.26 -12.25 -2.20
N HIS A 175 1.40 -11.17 -2.98
CA HIS A 175 2.19 -10.00 -2.58
C HIS A 175 1.56 -9.23 -1.41
N TRP A 176 0.26 -9.46 -1.16
CA TRP A 176 -0.50 -8.85 -0.07
C TRP A 176 -0.48 -9.70 1.21
N PHE A 177 0.10 -10.90 1.16
CA PHE A 177 0.02 -11.86 2.25
C PHE A 177 0.61 -11.36 3.56
N ASP A 178 1.70 -10.59 3.52
CA ASP A 178 2.31 -9.98 4.72
C ASP A 178 1.32 -9.04 5.43
N GLY A 179 0.62 -8.18 4.69
CA GLY A 179 -0.41 -7.31 5.24
C GLY A 179 -1.61 -8.09 5.78
N LYS A 180 -2.00 -9.18 5.11
CA LYS A 180 -3.09 -10.06 5.56
C LYS A 180 -2.75 -10.75 6.88
N ILE A 181 -1.55 -11.32 6.98
CA ILE A 181 -1.05 -11.94 8.22
C ILE A 181 -1.01 -10.90 9.34
N LEU A 182 -0.44 -9.72 9.05
CA LEU A 182 -0.28 -8.68 10.06
C LEU A 182 -1.63 -8.23 10.63
N CYS A 183 -2.60 -7.91 9.77
CA CYS A 183 -3.96 -7.62 10.20
C CYS A 183 -4.56 -8.79 10.99
N GLN A 184 -4.39 -10.02 10.50
CA GLN A 184 -4.97 -11.19 11.14
C GLN A 184 -4.44 -11.42 12.56
N MET A 185 -3.14 -11.25 12.76
CA MET A 185 -2.47 -11.44 14.04
C MET A 185 -2.82 -10.35 15.04
N GLU A 186 -2.86 -9.09 14.61
CA GLU A 186 -3.01 -7.94 15.51
C GLU A 186 -4.47 -7.50 15.70
N LEU A 187 -5.33 -7.74 14.72
CA LEU A 187 -6.72 -7.23 14.68
C LEU A 187 -7.76 -8.35 14.64
N GLY A 188 -7.35 -9.60 14.45
CA GLY A 188 -8.24 -10.76 14.36
C GLY A 188 -8.96 -10.91 13.02
N TYR A 189 -8.65 -10.07 12.03
CA TYR A 189 -9.16 -10.17 10.66
C TYR A 189 -8.07 -9.82 9.66
N GLY A 190 -8.11 -10.39 8.45
CA GLY A 190 -7.13 -10.09 7.40
C GLY A 190 -7.12 -11.14 6.29
N PHE A 191 -7.26 -12.41 6.66
CA PHE A 191 -7.35 -13.51 5.70
C PHE A 191 -8.64 -13.50 4.88
N SER A 192 -9.69 -12.84 5.37
CA SER A 192 -10.92 -12.62 4.61
C SER A 192 -10.78 -11.57 3.50
N PHE A 193 -9.66 -10.82 3.47
CA PHE A 193 -9.42 -9.86 2.41
C PHE A 193 -9.13 -10.58 1.09
N ILE A 194 -9.89 -10.21 0.07
CA ILE A 194 -9.71 -10.66 -1.30
C ILE A 194 -9.55 -9.42 -2.17
N MET A 195 -8.44 -9.36 -2.91
CA MET A 195 -8.22 -8.29 -3.86
C MET A 195 -9.14 -8.48 -5.08
N GLY A 196 -9.82 -7.42 -5.48
CA GLY A 196 -10.24 -7.21 -6.88
C GLY A 196 -11.08 -8.26 -7.61
N LYS A 197 -11.62 -9.33 -7.01
CA LYS A 197 -12.66 -10.14 -7.67
C LYS A 197 -13.99 -9.38 -7.67
N GLU A 198 -14.14 -8.44 -8.60
CA GLU A 198 -15.44 -8.29 -9.25
C GLU A 198 -15.47 -9.34 -10.37
N LEU A 199 -16.43 -10.27 -10.32
CA LEU A 199 -16.84 -11.02 -11.51
C LEU A 199 -17.00 -9.99 -12.62
N LEU A 200 -16.25 -10.15 -13.71
CA LEU A 200 -16.54 -9.42 -14.93
C LEU A 200 -18.00 -9.72 -15.29
N GLU A 201 -18.92 -8.80 -15.03
CA GLU A 201 -20.19 -8.74 -15.75
C GLU A 201 -19.93 -8.27 -17.20
N ALA A 202 -18.97 -8.91 -17.86
CA ALA A 202 -18.68 -8.76 -19.29
C ALA A 202 -19.07 -10.01 -20.08
N ASP A 203 -19.51 -11.10 -19.43
CA ASP A 203 -19.90 -12.37 -20.09
C ASP A 203 -21.43 -12.63 -20.07
N LYS A 204 -22.27 -11.60 -19.92
CA LYS A 204 -23.75 -11.74 -20.00
C LYS A 204 -24.39 -11.06 -21.21
N ILE A 205 -23.61 -10.78 -22.26
CA ILE A 205 -24.16 -10.47 -23.58
C ILE A 205 -23.36 -11.28 -24.61
N ALA A 206 -23.77 -12.53 -24.81
CA ALA A 206 -23.54 -13.33 -26.01
C ALA A 206 -24.78 -14.19 -26.25
#